data_AF-S5ZR36-F1
#
_entry.id   AF-S5ZR36-F1
#
_cell.length_a   1.000
_cell.length_b   1.000
_cell.length_c   1.000
_cell.angle_alpha   90.00
_cell.angle_beta   90.00
_cell.angle_gamma   90.00
#
_symmetry.space_group_name_H-M   'P 1'
#
loop_
_entity.id
_entity.type
_entity.pdbx_description
1 polymer ?
#
loop_
_entity_poly.entity_id
_entity_poly.type
_entity_poly.pdbx_seq_one_letter_code
_entity_poly.pdbx_strand_id
1 'polypeptide(L)'
;MIYILKNKKMPWGNYGEILWQGIYYFDKKKKEHCHLRTAPFCPEIYRSQYDRECPVIIVKEHIKKLIEESFLNFNFKKIRKDKIVKLDWQDWDLSADEPKLYPSGDMDAEEYITNKKHNELLSQELGNLYALIPEKEGYAYYDKKDTKEKLVKSALSAKDIFVVHSLKSQEIYVSEKIKSFLETRFSDEIYFEPAILGEPEDFYKITEQFLKLNSLKEKADKMSDYDWQKWHRLKTEAQKLIEGIENLKSETAKKKRKEKIVLLLNQANALYPLNDEKRIHGFLEEIQ
;
A
#
# COMPACT_ATOMS: atom_id res chain seq x y z
N MET A 1 -17.49 16.12 -9.45
CA MET A 1 -17.06 15.79 -8.07
C MET A 1 -16.17 14.57 -8.10
N ILE A 2 -15.40 14.33 -7.04
CA ILE A 2 -14.48 13.19 -6.93
C ILE A 2 -14.88 12.41 -5.68
N TYR A 3 -14.85 11.08 -5.79
CA TYR A 3 -15.25 10.17 -4.73
C TYR A 3 -14.17 9.13 -4.46
N ILE A 4 -14.15 8.60 -3.26
CA ILE A 4 -13.34 7.46 -2.85
C ILE A 4 -14.20 6.20 -3.02
N LEU A 5 -13.70 5.22 -3.77
CA LEU A 5 -14.33 3.91 -3.90
C LEU A 5 -14.00 3.05 -2.67
N LYS A 6 -15.04 2.50 -2.04
CA LYS A 6 -14.94 1.61 -0.88
C LYS A 6 -15.64 0.27 -1.16
N ASN A 7 -15.11 -0.80 -0.58
CA ASN A 7 -15.82 -2.08 -0.52
C ASN A 7 -17.01 -1.96 0.41
N LYS A 8 -18.06 -2.76 0.20
CA LYS A 8 -19.13 -2.99 1.18
C LYS A 8 -18.56 -3.13 2.59
N LYS A 9 -19.17 -2.44 3.55
CA LYS A 9 -18.82 -2.60 4.96
C LYS A 9 -19.21 -4.00 5.41
N MET A 10 -18.22 -4.78 5.79
CA MET A 10 -18.42 -6.10 6.36
C MET A 10 -18.44 -6.03 7.89
N PRO A 11 -19.20 -6.91 8.57
CA PRO A 11 -19.09 -7.08 10.01
C PRO A 11 -17.69 -7.63 10.39
N TRP A 12 -17.40 -7.66 11.69
CA TRP A 12 -16.20 -8.32 12.24
C TRP A 12 -14.85 -7.70 11.84
N GLY A 13 -14.84 -6.47 11.35
CA GLY A 13 -13.63 -5.73 10.98
C GLY A 13 -12.78 -6.48 9.96
N ASN A 14 -11.48 -6.64 10.25
CA ASN A 14 -10.52 -7.30 9.35
C ASN A 14 -10.96 -8.72 8.93
N TYR A 15 -11.66 -9.47 9.81
CA TYR A 15 -12.16 -10.80 9.51
C TYR A 15 -13.26 -10.77 8.44
N GLY A 16 -14.15 -9.77 8.43
CA GLY A 16 -15.11 -9.63 7.35
C GLY A 16 -14.49 -9.09 6.07
N GLU A 17 -13.57 -8.13 6.18
CA GLU A 17 -12.87 -7.54 5.04
C GLU A 17 -12.10 -8.60 4.23
N ILE A 18 -11.36 -9.48 4.91
CA ILE A 18 -10.58 -10.52 4.25
C ILE A 18 -11.46 -11.58 3.55
N LEU A 19 -12.61 -11.91 4.13
CA LEU A 19 -13.58 -12.83 3.54
C LEU A 19 -14.18 -12.25 2.26
N TRP A 20 -14.45 -10.94 2.26
CA TRP A 20 -14.98 -10.21 1.12
C TRP A 20 -13.95 -10.06 -0.01
N GLN A 21 -12.82 -9.43 0.30
CA GLN A 21 -11.87 -8.92 -0.69
C GLN A 21 -10.68 -9.83 -0.94
N GLY A 22 -10.36 -10.77 -0.03
CA GLY A 22 -9.15 -11.59 -0.12
C GLY A 22 -7.84 -10.79 0.00
N ILE A 23 -6.74 -11.44 -0.38
CA ILE A 23 -5.38 -10.90 -0.35
C ILE A 23 -4.90 -10.73 -1.78
N TYR A 24 -4.58 -9.50 -2.16
CA TYR A 24 -4.01 -9.18 -3.46
C TYR A 24 -2.55 -8.76 -3.28
N TYR A 25 -1.69 -9.14 -4.22
CA TYR A 25 -0.30 -8.68 -4.26
C TYR A 25 0.27 -8.76 -5.68
N PHE A 26 1.34 -8.01 -5.94
CA PHE A 26 2.08 -8.03 -7.19
C PHE A 26 3.40 -8.79 -7.00
N ASP A 27 3.53 -9.96 -7.63
CA ASP A 27 4.78 -10.70 -7.66
C ASP A 27 5.80 -9.94 -8.52
N LYS A 28 6.68 -9.16 -7.87
CA LYS A 28 7.72 -8.38 -8.54
C LYS A 28 8.68 -9.24 -9.38
N LYS A 29 8.92 -10.50 -9.01
CA LYS A 29 9.85 -11.39 -9.72
C LYS A 29 9.25 -11.86 -11.04
N LYS A 30 7.97 -12.28 -10.99
CA LYS A 30 7.25 -12.76 -12.19
C LYS A 30 6.56 -11.64 -12.98
N LYS A 31 6.45 -10.45 -12.38
CA LYS A 31 5.67 -9.30 -12.87
C LYS A 31 4.19 -9.66 -13.07
N GLU A 32 3.62 -10.38 -12.11
CA GLU A 32 2.26 -10.91 -12.18
C GLU A 32 1.39 -10.39 -11.04
N HIS A 33 0.13 -10.08 -11.35
CA HIS A 33 -0.89 -9.78 -10.36
C HIS A 33 -1.41 -11.10 -9.78
N CYS A 34 -1.32 -11.25 -8.46
CA CYS A 34 -1.65 -12.48 -7.76
C CYS A 34 -2.76 -12.24 -6.74
N HIS A 35 -3.56 -13.28 -6.49
CA HIS A 35 -4.67 -13.19 -5.56
C HIS A 35 -4.90 -14.48 -4.79
N LEU A 36 -5.13 -14.34 -3.49
CA LEU A 36 -5.58 -15.42 -2.61
C LEU A 36 -6.95 -15.05 -2.05
N ARG A 37 -7.91 -15.97 -2.07
CA ARG A 37 -9.25 -15.70 -1.53
C ARG A 37 -10.01 -16.97 -1.13
N THR A 38 -11.08 -16.77 -0.39
CA THR A 38 -12.11 -17.78 -0.18
C THR A 38 -13.04 -17.89 -1.39
N ALA A 39 -13.66 -19.06 -1.54
CA ALA A 39 -14.64 -19.42 -2.56
C ALA A 39 -15.67 -20.39 -1.94
N PRO A 40 -16.89 -20.53 -2.49
CA PRO A 40 -17.31 -20.16 -3.85
C PRO A 40 -17.67 -18.69 -4.04
N PHE A 41 -17.89 -17.94 -2.96
CA PHE A 41 -18.25 -16.52 -3.11
C PHE A 41 -17.12 -15.68 -3.68
N CYS A 42 -17.46 -14.85 -4.66
CA CYS A 42 -16.64 -13.75 -5.15
C CYS A 42 -17.53 -12.58 -5.57
N PRO A 43 -17.33 -11.37 -5.00
CA PRO A 43 -18.01 -10.18 -5.50
C PRO A 43 -17.69 -9.98 -6.98
N GLU A 44 -18.61 -9.36 -7.70
CA GLU A 44 -18.46 -8.97 -9.09
C GLU A 44 -17.42 -7.86 -9.27
N ILE A 45 -17.36 -6.94 -8.31
CA ILE A 45 -16.42 -5.83 -8.23
C ILE A 45 -16.06 -5.49 -6.78
N TYR A 46 -14.78 -5.28 -6.52
CA TYR A 46 -14.29 -4.86 -5.21
C TYR A 46 -12.91 -4.21 -5.36
N ARG A 47 -12.50 -3.37 -4.42
CA ARG A 47 -11.11 -2.93 -4.32
C ARG A 47 -10.26 -3.94 -3.55
N SER A 48 -8.98 -3.98 -3.87
CA SER A 48 -7.98 -4.72 -3.10
C SER A 48 -7.85 -4.15 -1.67
N GLN A 49 -7.27 -4.96 -0.80
CA GLN A 49 -6.98 -4.60 0.58
C GLN A 49 -6.16 -3.30 0.73
N TYR A 50 -6.28 -2.67 1.90
CA TYR A 50 -5.39 -1.59 2.31
C TYR A 50 -4.04 -2.19 2.73
N ASP A 51 -3.07 -2.21 1.82
CA ASP A 51 -1.72 -2.65 2.13
C ASP A 51 -0.68 -1.63 1.61
N ARG A 52 0.60 -2.05 1.55
CA ARG A 52 1.70 -1.22 1.06
C ARG A 52 1.75 -1.15 -0.47
N GLU A 53 1.01 -1.98 -1.17
CA GLU A 53 0.95 -1.98 -2.63
C GLU A 53 -0.07 -0.95 -3.13
N CYS A 54 0.05 -0.61 -4.41
CA CYS A 54 -0.91 0.29 -5.04
C CYS A 54 -2.27 -0.43 -5.13
N PRO A 55 -3.35 0.17 -4.62
CA PRO A 55 -4.65 -0.48 -4.62
C PRO A 55 -5.17 -0.60 -6.06
N VAL A 56 -5.89 -1.68 -6.32
CA VAL A 56 -6.52 -1.98 -7.62
C VAL A 56 -8.00 -2.26 -7.43
N ILE A 57 -8.78 -2.11 -8.49
CA ILE A 57 -10.16 -2.61 -8.52
C ILE A 57 -10.13 -4.00 -9.17
N ILE A 58 -10.60 -5.01 -8.46
CA ILE A 58 -10.72 -6.38 -8.96
C ILE A 58 -12.14 -6.60 -9.48
N VAL A 59 -12.24 -7.15 -10.69
CA VAL A 59 -13.50 -7.42 -11.36
C VAL A 59 -13.52 -8.82 -11.97
N LYS A 60 -14.71 -9.41 -12.10
CA LYS A 60 -14.90 -10.60 -12.94
C LYS A 60 -14.82 -10.25 -14.42
N GLU A 61 -14.55 -11.26 -15.25
CA GLU A 61 -14.35 -11.10 -16.69
C GLU A 61 -15.50 -10.40 -17.42
N HIS A 62 -16.76 -10.70 -17.08
CA HIS A 62 -17.89 -10.08 -17.74
C HIS A 62 -18.06 -8.60 -17.33
N ILE A 63 -17.72 -8.26 -16.09
CA ILE A 63 -17.70 -6.87 -15.59
C ILE A 63 -16.59 -6.05 -16.26
N LYS A 64 -15.41 -6.66 -16.45
CA LYS A 64 -14.35 -6.05 -17.27
C LYS A 64 -14.87 -5.65 -18.65
N LYS A 65 -15.53 -6.56 -19.36
CA LYS A 65 -16.08 -6.30 -20.70
C LYS A 65 -17.10 -5.16 -20.66
N LEU A 66 -18.01 -5.17 -19.69
CA LEU A 66 -19.00 -4.12 -19.50
C LEU A 66 -18.38 -2.73 -19.29
N ILE A 67 -17.27 -2.66 -18.53
CA ILE A 67 -16.53 -1.41 -18.32
C ILE A 67 -15.82 -0.98 -19.61
N GLU A 68 -15.16 -1.89 -20.34
CA GLU A 68 -14.47 -1.59 -21.60
C GLU A 68 -15.42 -1.12 -22.71
N GLU A 69 -16.67 -1.58 -22.70
CA GLU A 69 -17.73 -1.12 -23.61
C GLU A 69 -18.19 0.31 -23.30
N SER A 70 -18.10 0.72 -22.04
CA SER A 70 -18.60 2.02 -21.56
C SER A 70 -17.52 3.09 -21.46
N PHE A 71 -16.25 2.68 -21.31
CA PHE A 71 -15.11 3.55 -21.05
C PHE A 71 -13.86 3.07 -21.79
N LEU A 72 -13.09 4.02 -22.31
CA LEU A 72 -11.86 3.73 -23.04
C LEU A 72 -10.64 3.83 -22.11
N ASN A 73 -9.56 3.13 -22.49
CA ASN A 73 -8.21 3.28 -21.94
C ASN A 73 -7.99 2.84 -20.48
N PHE A 74 -8.81 1.95 -19.94
CA PHE A 74 -8.51 1.32 -18.66
C PHE A 74 -7.52 0.15 -18.79
N ASN A 75 -6.58 0.09 -17.85
CA ASN A 75 -5.53 -0.93 -17.84
C ASN A 75 -5.96 -2.12 -16.97
N PHE A 76 -6.53 -3.13 -17.62
CA PHE A 76 -6.84 -4.40 -16.98
C PHE A 76 -5.69 -5.40 -17.12
N LYS A 77 -5.29 -6.02 -16.01
CA LYS A 77 -4.37 -7.15 -16.00
C LYS A 77 -5.05 -8.39 -15.44
N LYS A 78 -4.88 -9.52 -16.12
CA LYS A 78 -5.39 -10.80 -15.64
C LYS A 78 -4.70 -11.17 -14.34
N ILE A 79 -5.48 -11.60 -13.36
CA ILE A 79 -4.99 -12.04 -12.05
C ILE A 79 -4.71 -13.55 -12.10
N ARG A 80 -3.54 -13.94 -11.60
CA ARG A 80 -3.22 -15.32 -11.28
C ARG A 80 -3.77 -15.65 -9.89
N LYS A 81 -4.70 -16.60 -9.82
CA LYS A 81 -5.24 -17.09 -8.55
C LYS A 81 -4.21 -18.01 -7.92
N ASP A 82 -3.43 -17.49 -6.98
CA ASP A 82 -2.35 -18.23 -6.33
C ASP A 82 -2.91 -19.23 -5.32
N LYS A 83 -3.97 -18.84 -4.60
CA LYS A 83 -4.66 -19.72 -3.66
C LYS A 83 -6.14 -19.38 -3.51
N ILE A 84 -6.98 -20.28 -3.99
CA ILE A 84 -8.42 -20.33 -3.73
C ILE A 84 -8.74 -21.38 -2.69
N VAL A 85 -9.48 -21.01 -1.65
CA VAL A 85 -9.80 -21.88 -0.51
C VAL A 85 -11.31 -22.05 -0.39
N LYS A 86 -11.77 -23.29 -0.14
CA LYS A 86 -13.18 -23.54 0.14
C LYS A 86 -13.55 -22.99 1.53
N LEU A 87 -14.42 -21.99 1.56
CA LEU A 87 -15.05 -21.47 2.77
C LEU A 87 -16.39 -20.81 2.39
N ASP A 88 -17.48 -21.53 2.65
CA ASP A 88 -18.85 -21.09 2.39
C ASP A 88 -19.32 -20.15 3.51
N TRP A 89 -18.79 -18.93 3.53
CA TRP A 89 -19.11 -17.95 4.58
C TRP A 89 -20.36 -17.12 4.31
N GLN A 90 -20.92 -17.16 3.08
CA GLN A 90 -22.16 -16.43 2.75
C GLN A 90 -23.37 -16.87 3.57
N ASP A 91 -23.37 -18.13 4.03
CA ASP A 91 -24.44 -18.68 4.87
C ASP A 91 -24.25 -18.35 6.36
N TRP A 92 -23.26 -17.52 6.69
CA TRP A 92 -23.04 -17.07 8.07
C TRP A 92 -23.97 -15.91 8.38
N ASP A 93 -24.38 -15.82 9.64
CA ASP A 93 -25.20 -14.71 10.11
C ASP A 93 -24.35 -13.44 10.23
N LEU A 94 -24.43 -12.56 9.23
CA LEU A 94 -23.70 -11.29 9.21
C LEU A 94 -24.17 -10.30 10.30
N SER A 95 -25.28 -10.57 10.99
CA SER A 95 -25.76 -9.76 12.11
C SER A 95 -25.21 -10.19 13.47
N ALA A 96 -24.54 -11.35 13.54
CA ALA A 96 -23.89 -11.82 14.75
C ALA A 96 -22.70 -10.92 15.14
N ASP A 97 -22.43 -10.83 16.44
CA ASP A 97 -21.29 -10.07 16.96
C ASP A 97 -19.93 -10.62 16.49
N GLU A 98 -19.88 -11.92 16.19
CA GLU A 98 -18.67 -12.65 15.79
C GLU A 98 -18.90 -13.54 14.57
N PRO A 99 -17.86 -13.82 13.76
CA PRO A 99 -17.97 -14.77 12.67
C PRO A 99 -18.25 -16.17 13.21
N LYS A 100 -19.01 -16.97 12.45
CA LYS A 100 -19.35 -18.37 12.80
C LYS A 100 -18.12 -19.24 13.11
N LEU A 101 -16.99 -18.93 12.47
CA LEU A 101 -15.74 -19.63 12.63
C LEU A 101 -14.61 -18.63 12.52
N TYR A 102 -13.74 -18.52 13.53
CA TYR A 102 -12.45 -17.84 13.41
C TYR A 102 -11.41 -18.75 12.72
N PRO A 103 -10.36 -18.19 12.09
CA PRO A 103 -9.17 -18.99 11.79
C PRO A 103 -8.63 -19.62 13.10
N SER A 104 -8.02 -20.80 13.03
CA SER A 104 -7.67 -21.59 14.22
C SER A 104 -6.72 -20.85 15.18
N GLY A 105 -7.03 -20.73 16.48
CA GLY A 105 -6.11 -20.16 17.48
C GLY A 105 -6.16 -18.62 17.59
N ASP A 106 -5.09 -17.99 18.11
CA ASP A 106 -4.92 -16.52 18.21
C ASP A 106 -4.52 -15.88 16.86
N MET A 107 -5.09 -16.37 15.77
CA MET A 107 -4.57 -16.19 14.42
C MET A 107 -5.25 -15.02 13.66
N ASP A 108 -4.48 -14.35 12.82
CA ASP A 108 -4.90 -13.16 12.08
C ASP A 108 -5.95 -13.49 11.00
N ALA A 109 -6.75 -12.52 10.59
CA ALA A 109 -7.82 -12.68 9.60
C ALA A 109 -7.36 -13.33 8.28
N GLU A 110 -6.14 -13.01 7.81
CA GLU A 110 -5.52 -13.58 6.61
C GLU A 110 -5.48 -15.12 6.59
N GLU A 111 -5.50 -15.72 7.78
CA GLU A 111 -5.37 -17.16 7.96
C GLU A 111 -6.60 -17.98 7.58
N TYR A 112 -7.74 -17.33 7.32
CA TYR A 112 -8.83 -17.97 6.57
C TYR A 112 -8.36 -18.54 5.23
N ILE A 113 -7.30 -17.95 4.66
CA ILE A 113 -6.82 -18.26 3.33
C ILE A 113 -5.42 -18.90 3.40
N THR A 114 -4.47 -18.31 4.12
CA THR A 114 -3.04 -18.70 4.03
C THR A 114 -2.77 -20.12 4.51
N ASN A 115 -3.46 -20.61 5.54
CA ASN A 115 -3.21 -21.94 6.13
C ASN A 115 -3.96 -23.10 5.45
N LYS A 116 -4.92 -22.80 4.58
CA LYS A 116 -5.71 -23.83 3.90
C LYS A 116 -5.10 -24.19 2.55
N LYS A 117 -5.47 -25.38 2.05
CA LYS A 117 -5.02 -25.88 0.75
C LYS A 117 -5.76 -25.20 -0.39
N HIS A 118 -5.05 -25.00 -1.50
CA HIS A 118 -5.66 -24.54 -2.73
C HIS A 118 -6.67 -25.57 -3.26
N ASN A 119 -7.84 -25.11 -3.71
CA ASN A 119 -8.83 -25.88 -4.43
C ASN A 119 -8.87 -25.43 -5.90
N GLU A 120 -8.34 -26.27 -6.78
CA GLU A 120 -8.24 -26.00 -8.22
C GLU A 120 -9.61 -25.96 -8.90
N LEU A 121 -10.54 -26.84 -8.51
CA LEU A 121 -11.89 -26.88 -9.09
C LEU A 121 -12.64 -25.56 -8.84
N LEU A 122 -12.66 -25.10 -7.58
CA LEU A 122 -13.25 -23.81 -7.23
C LEU A 122 -12.52 -22.65 -7.93
N SER A 123 -11.20 -22.75 -8.10
CA SER A 123 -10.42 -21.77 -8.86
C SER A 123 -10.94 -21.65 -10.29
N GLN A 124 -11.20 -22.77 -10.95
CA GLN A 124 -11.72 -22.81 -12.31
C GLN A 124 -13.16 -22.30 -12.38
N GLU A 125 -14.02 -22.72 -11.45
CA GLU A 125 -15.43 -22.29 -11.36
C GLU A 125 -15.58 -20.78 -11.16
N LEU A 126 -14.69 -20.13 -10.38
CA LEU A 126 -14.69 -18.68 -10.22
C LEU A 126 -14.43 -17.91 -11.53
N GLY A 127 -13.86 -18.55 -12.55
CA GLY A 127 -13.52 -17.90 -13.81
C GLY A 127 -12.36 -16.90 -13.69
N ASN A 128 -12.15 -16.10 -14.72
CA ASN A 128 -11.05 -15.13 -14.75
C ASN A 128 -11.36 -13.89 -13.90
N LEU A 129 -10.40 -13.46 -13.11
CA LEU A 129 -10.39 -12.19 -12.39
C LEU A 129 -9.39 -11.23 -13.04
N TYR A 130 -9.70 -9.94 -13.01
CA TYR A 130 -8.85 -8.90 -13.59
C TYR A 130 -8.67 -7.75 -12.59
N ALA A 131 -7.44 -7.25 -12.48
CA ALA A 131 -7.11 -6.03 -11.77
C ALA A 131 -7.17 -4.86 -12.75
N LEU A 132 -8.08 -3.92 -12.54
CA LEU A 132 -8.02 -2.58 -13.10
C LEU A 132 -7.00 -1.79 -12.29
N ILE A 133 -5.90 -1.42 -12.93
CA ILE A 133 -4.81 -0.66 -12.32
C ILE A 133 -5.11 0.83 -12.49
N PRO A 134 -5.41 1.57 -11.41
CA PRO A 134 -5.59 3.00 -11.49
C PRO A 134 -4.30 3.69 -11.92
N GLU A 135 -4.44 4.75 -12.71
CA GLU A 135 -3.30 5.62 -12.97
C GLU A 135 -2.92 6.39 -11.71
N LYS A 136 -1.63 6.68 -11.55
CA LYS A 136 -1.15 7.47 -10.42
C LYS A 136 -1.01 8.93 -10.83
N GLU A 137 -1.81 9.80 -10.22
CA GLU A 137 -1.86 11.21 -10.58
C GLU A 137 -2.27 12.09 -9.40
N GLY A 138 -1.73 13.30 -9.34
CA GLY A 138 -2.03 14.26 -8.29
C GLY A 138 -1.42 13.90 -6.93
N TYR A 139 -1.79 14.69 -5.93
CA TYR A 139 -1.19 14.66 -4.61
C TYR A 139 -2.25 14.76 -3.53
N ALA A 140 -2.02 14.09 -2.41
CA ALA A 140 -2.73 14.32 -1.17
C ALA A 140 -1.78 14.91 -0.13
N TYR A 141 -2.31 15.77 0.72
CA TYR A 141 -1.59 16.33 1.85
C TYR A 141 -2.43 16.24 3.12
N TYR A 142 -1.75 16.13 4.25
CA TYR A 142 -2.41 16.14 5.55
C TYR A 142 -2.51 17.57 6.07
N ASP A 143 -3.74 18.07 6.15
CA ASP A 143 -4.01 19.37 6.76
C ASP A 143 -4.00 19.22 8.28
N LYS A 144 -3.03 19.86 8.93
CA LYS A 144 -2.89 19.84 10.39
C LYS A 144 -4.02 20.58 11.10
N LYS A 145 -4.64 21.58 10.47
CA LYS A 145 -5.73 22.37 11.06
C LYS A 145 -7.00 21.53 11.17
N ASP A 146 -7.34 20.83 10.09
CA ASP A 146 -8.55 20.01 10.01
C ASP A 146 -8.33 18.56 10.45
N THR A 147 -7.08 18.17 10.73
CA THR A 147 -6.66 16.79 11.04
C THR A 147 -7.08 15.76 10.00
N LYS A 148 -7.23 16.18 8.75
CA LYS A 148 -7.72 15.37 7.63
C LYS A 148 -6.77 15.40 6.47
N GLU A 149 -6.73 14.30 5.73
CA GLU A 149 -6.07 14.28 4.43
C GLU A 149 -6.98 14.90 3.37
N LYS A 150 -6.39 15.70 2.49
CA LYS A 150 -7.09 16.41 1.41
C LYS A 150 -6.35 16.18 0.10
N LEU A 151 -7.10 16.05 -0.99
CA LEU A 151 -6.56 16.07 -2.34
C LEU A 151 -6.21 17.50 -2.74
N VAL A 152 -5.03 17.68 -3.35
CA VAL A 152 -4.61 18.96 -3.93
C VAL A 152 -5.42 19.23 -5.18
N LYS A 153 -6.44 20.08 -5.08
CA LYS A 153 -7.42 20.31 -6.15
C LYS A 153 -6.78 20.78 -7.46
N SER A 154 -5.82 21.69 -7.39
CA SER A 154 -5.08 22.23 -8.53
C SER A 154 -4.22 21.20 -9.28
N ALA A 155 -3.91 20.05 -8.65
CA ALA A 155 -3.08 19.00 -9.22
C ALA A 155 -3.90 17.79 -9.72
N LEU A 156 -5.23 17.85 -9.64
CA LEU A 156 -6.11 16.79 -10.13
C LEU A 156 -6.36 16.96 -11.62
N SER A 157 -6.42 15.83 -12.30
CA SER A 157 -6.68 15.77 -13.74
C SER A 157 -8.13 15.41 -14.04
N ALA A 158 -8.42 15.26 -15.33
CA ALA A 158 -9.68 14.77 -15.83
C ALA A 158 -9.80 13.23 -15.83
N LYS A 159 -8.91 12.50 -15.15
CA LYS A 159 -8.96 11.03 -15.11
C LYS A 159 -10.18 10.53 -14.33
N ASP A 160 -10.75 9.45 -14.85
CA ASP A 160 -11.98 8.86 -14.36
C ASP A 160 -11.75 7.92 -13.17
N ILE A 161 -10.60 7.23 -13.11
CA ILE A 161 -10.16 6.36 -12.01
C ILE A 161 -8.67 6.56 -11.79
N PHE A 162 -8.27 6.93 -10.57
CA PHE A 162 -6.86 7.22 -10.25
C PHE A 162 -6.54 6.99 -8.77
N VAL A 163 -5.26 6.90 -8.47
CA VAL A 163 -4.68 7.00 -7.12
C VAL A 163 -3.77 8.21 -7.07
N VAL A 164 -3.49 8.73 -5.88
CA VAL A 164 -2.65 9.93 -5.71
C VAL A 164 -1.35 9.61 -4.99
N HIS A 165 -0.37 10.52 -5.08
CA HIS A 165 0.75 10.51 -4.15
C HIS A 165 0.26 10.91 -2.76
N SER A 166 0.19 9.93 -1.85
CA SER A 166 -0.18 10.13 -0.44
C SER A 166 0.85 9.48 0.49
N LEU A 167 1.00 10.05 1.69
CA LEU A 167 1.81 9.50 2.78
C LEU A 167 0.98 8.71 3.79
N LYS A 168 -0.36 8.80 3.74
CA LYS A 168 -1.25 8.25 4.77
C LYS A 168 -2.22 7.23 4.24
N SER A 169 -2.87 7.50 3.11
CA SER A 169 -3.95 6.65 2.60
C SER A 169 -3.67 6.20 1.17
N GLN A 170 -4.07 4.95 0.90
CA GLN A 170 -4.04 4.37 -0.43
C GLN A 170 -5.48 4.18 -0.90
N GLU A 171 -6.11 5.29 -1.25
CA GLU A 171 -7.49 5.32 -1.73
C GLU A 171 -7.54 5.31 -3.25
N ILE A 172 -8.58 4.67 -3.79
CA ILE A 172 -8.91 4.74 -5.22
C ILE A 172 -9.95 5.83 -5.39
N TYR A 173 -9.63 6.84 -6.18
CA TYR A 173 -10.49 7.96 -6.49
C TYR A 173 -11.18 7.76 -7.84
N VAL A 174 -12.44 8.16 -7.91
CA VAL A 174 -13.27 8.05 -9.10
C VAL A 174 -14.01 9.35 -9.40
N SER A 175 -14.24 9.62 -10.67
CA SER A 175 -15.08 10.73 -11.12
C SER A 175 -16.57 10.45 -10.86
N GLU A 176 -17.39 11.50 -10.87
CA GLU A 176 -18.87 11.39 -10.84
C GLU A 176 -19.40 10.42 -11.91
N LYS A 177 -18.80 10.43 -13.10
CA LYS A 177 -19.22 9.62 -14.24
C LYS A 177 -19.05 8.13 -13.93
N ILE A 178 -17.89 7.75 -13.40
CA ILE A 178 -17.61 6.37 -12.99
C ILE A 178 -18.46 5.98 -11.78
N LYS A 179 -18.54 6.85 -10.78
CA LYS A 179 -19.36 6.65 -9.59
C LYS A 179 -20.81 6.31 -9.97
N SER A 180 -21.45 7.15 -10.80
CA SER A 180 -22.82 6.94 -11.27
C SER A 180 -22.99 5.62 -12.02
N PHE A 181 -22.04 5.28 -12.90
CA PHE A 181 -22.09 4.03 -13.66
C PHE A 181 -22.01 2.78 -12.78
N LEU A 182 -21.08 2.78 -11.82
CA LEU A 182 -20.82 1.67 -10.92
C LEU A 182 -21.91 1.51 -9.85
N GLU A 183 -22.32 2.61 -9.22
CA GLU A 183 -23.34 2.61 -8.17
C GLU A 183 -24.69 2.08 -8.66
N THR A 184 -25.07 2.38 -9.90
CA THR A 184 -26.32 1.86 -10.51
C THR A 184 -26.33 0.33 -10.66
N ARG A 185 -25.15 -0.32 -10.67
CA ARG A 185 -25.01 -1.75 -10.97
C ARG A 185 -24.51 -2.59 -9.80
N PHE A 186 -23.77 -1.98 -8.88
CA PHE A 186 -23.00 -2.68 -7.86
C PHE A 186 -23.13 -2.05 -6.46
N SER A 187 -24.23 -1.34 -6.18
CA SER A 187 -24.49 -0.70 -4.88
C SER A 187 -24.45 -1.67 -3.68
N ASP A 188 -24.67 -2.96 -3.92
CA ASP A 188 -24.62 -4.00 -2.87
C ASP A 188 -23.19 -4.45 -2.54
N GLU A 189 -22.21 -4.11 -3.37
CA GLU A 189 -20.82 -4.57 -3.27
C GLU A 189 -19.80 -3.46 -2.98
N ILE A 190 -20.10 -2.23 -3.42
CA ILE A 190 -19.24 -1.07 -3.27
C ILE A 190 -20.06 0.16 -2.90
N TYR A 191 -19.43 1.12 -2.23
CA TYR A 191 -20.00 2.43 -1.95
C TYR A 191 -18.96 3.53 -2.18
N PHE A 192 -19.43 4.78 -2.20
CA PHE A 192 -18.62 5.94 -2.52
C PHE A 192 -18.70 7.00 -1.44
N GLU A 193 -17.55 7.54 -1.04
CA GLU A 193 -17.45 8.67 -0.10
C GLU A 193 -16.94 9.91 -0.83
N PRO A 194 -17.51 11.11 -0.63
CA PRO A 194 -16.98 12.33 -1.22
C PRO A 194 -15.52 12.57 -0.81
N ALA A 195 -14.64 12.80 -1.78
CA ALA A 195 -13.26 13.15 -1.49
C ALA A 195 -13.17 14.59 -0.98
N ILE A 196 -12.31 14.82 0.03
CA ILE A 196 -12.08 16.17 0.56
C ILE A 196 -11.00 16.84 -0.30
N LEU A 197 -11.36 17.96 -0.91
CA LEU A 197 -10.46 18.74 -1.74
C LEU A 197 -9.92 19.95 -0.95
N GLY A 198 -8.68 20.35 -1.22
CA GLY A 198 -8.09 21.56 -0.64
C GLY A 198 -6.87 22.02 -1.41
N GLU A 199 -6.32 23.16 -1.01
CA GLU A 199 -5.05 23.67 -1.53
C GLU A 199 -4.07 23.80 -0.36
N PRO A 200 -2.88 23.21 -0.45
CA PRO A 200 -1.86 23.34 0.58
C PRO A 200 -1.25 24.74 0.54
N GLU A 201 -0.75 25.21 1.69
CA GLU A 201 -0.04 26.49 1.79
C GLU A 201 1.25 26.50 0.95
N ASP A 202 1.91 25.33 0.83
CA ASP A 202 3.13 25.15 0.05
C ASP A 202 3.06 23.84 -0.76
N PHE A 203 2.56 23.95 -1.98
CA PHE A 203 2.48 22.82 -2.90
C PHE A 203 3.87 22.35 -3.35
N TYR A 204 4.82 23.26 -3.52
CA TYR A 204 6.16 22.93 -3.98
C TYR A 204 6.86 21.98 -3.01
N LYS A 205 6.79 22.25 -1.70
CA LYS A 205 7.33 21.39 -0.66
C LYS A 205 6.73 19.98 -0.67
N ILE A 206 5.44 19.85 -0.95
CA ILE A 206 4.77 18.55 -1.09
C ILE A 206 5.36 17.78 -2.28
N THR A 207 5.48 18.45 -3.44
CA THR A 207 6.04 17.82 -4.63
C THR A 207 7.50 17.41 -4.44
N GLU A 208 8.35 18.25 -3.83
CA GLU A 208 9.74 17.91 -3.50
C GLU A 208 9.83 16.70 -2.56
N GLN A 209 8.96 16.63 -1.55
CA GLN A 209 8.92 15.51 -0.63
C GLN A 209 8.63 14.20 -1.37
N PHE A 210 7.65 14.18 -2.26
CA PHE A 210 7.33 12.98 -3.04
C PHE A 210 8.40 12.64 -4.07
N LEU A 211 9.03 13.63 -4.72
CA LEU A 211 10.18 13.41 -5.60
C LEU A 211 11.34 12.76 -4.85
N LYS A 212 11.67 13.26 -3.65
CA LYS A 212 12.68 12.66 -2.78
C LYS A 212 12.34 11.21 -2.43
N LEU A 213 11.10 10.95 -2.02
CA LEU A 213 10.64 9.59 -1.67
C LEU A 213 10.69 8.62 -2.86
N ASN A 214 10.28 9.08 -4.05
CA ASN A 214 10.37 8.26 -5.27
C ASN A 214 11.83 7.94 -5.61
N SER A 215 12.72 8.93 -5.55
CA SER A 215 14.16 8.73 -5.78
C SER A 215 14.77 7.74 -4.78
N LEU A 216 14.38 7.83 -3.50
CA LEU A 216 14.79 6.88 -2.47
C LEU A 216 14.27 5.46 -2.75
N LYS A 217 13.02 5.32 -3.20
CA LYS A 217 12.45 4.04 -3.56
C LYS A 217 13.18 3.41 -4.75
N GLU A 218 13.46 4.18 -5.80
CA GLU A 218 14.23 3.72 -6.95
C GLU A 218 15.65 3.30 -6.56
N LYS A 219 16.28 4.02 -5.62
CA LYS A 219 17.58 3.65 -5.09
C LYS A 219 17.51 2.32 -4.34
N ALA A 220 16.50 2.16 -3.47
CA ALA A 220 16.28 0.93 -2.71
C ALA A 220 16.02 -0.28 -3.62
N ASP A 221 15.20 -0.12 -4.66
CA ASP A 221 14.89 -1.20 -5.62
C ASP A 221 16.12 -1.63 -6.44
N LYS A 222 17.15 -0.78 -6.55
CA LYS A 222 18.44 -1.09 -7.20
C LYS A 222 19.49 -1.68 -6.26
N MET A 223 19.27 -1.65 -4.95
CA MET A 223 20.23 -2.20 -3.99
C MET A 223 20.18 -3.73 -3.97
N SER A 224 21.35 -4.35 -4.09
CA SER A 224 21.49 -5.79 -3.90
C SER A 224 21.46 -6.16 -2.41
N ASP A 225 21.28 -7.43 -2.10
CA ASP A 225 21.41 -7.96 -0.73
C ASP A 225 22.79 -7.61 -0.13
N TYR A 226 23.84 -7.64 -0.95
CA TYR A 226 25.19 -7.26 -0.55
C TYR A 226 25.28 -5.76 -0.19
N ASP A 227 24.67 -4.89 -0.99
CA ASP A 227 24.66 -3.45 -0.71
C ASP A 227 23.93 -3.15 0.59
N TRP A 228 22.80 -3.83 0.84
CA TRP A 228 22.07 -3.73 2.10
C TRP A 228 22.89 -4.20 3.29
N GLN A 229 23.53 -5.36 3.18
CA GLN A 229 24.41 -5.88 4.24
C GLN A 229 25.55 -4.91 4.53
N LYS A 230 26.18 -4.34 3.48
CA LYS A 230 27.24 -3.36 3.61
C LYS A 230 26.74 -2.09 4.29
N TRP A 231 25.59 -1.55 3.86
CA TRP A 231 24.96 -0.38 4.47
C TRP A 231 24.66 -0.59 5.95
N HIS A 232 24.03 -1.73 6.31
CA HIS A 232 23.75 -2.09 7.69
C HIS A 232 25.00 -2.25 8.53
N ARG A 233 26.06 -2.86 7.99
CA ARG A 233 27.35 -3.01 8.68
C ARG A 233 27.98 -1.65 9.00
N LEU A 234 28.08 -0.77 8.00
CA LEU A 234 28.66 0.57 8.17
C LEU A 234 27.90 1.37 9.23
N LYS A 235 26.57 1.35 9.14
CA LYS A 235 25.67 1.98 10.10
C LYS A 235 25.87 1.43 11.52
N THR A 236 25.87 0.10 11.67
CA THR A 236 26.01 -0.55 12.99
C THR A 236 27.37 -0.28 13.62
N GLU A 237 28.44 -0.27 12.81
CA GLU A 237 29.77 0.08 13.29
C GLU A 237 29.84 1.54 13.76
N ALA A 238 29.25 2.46 13.01
CA ALA A 238 29.16 3.87 13.40
C ALA A 238 28.39 4.04 14.72
N GLN A 239 27.23 3.37 14.86
CA GLN A 239 26.41 3.42 16.08
C GLN A 239 27.18 2.92 17.32
N LYS A 240 27.88 1.79 17.21
CA LYS A 240 28.72 1.27 18.32
C LYS A 240 29.82 2.24 18.73
N LEU A 241 30.41 2.96 17.77
CA LEU A 241 31.42 3.97 18.06
C LEU A 241 30.81 5.20 18.74
N ILE A 242 29.62 5.64 18.32
CA ILE A 242 28.88 6.74 18.96
C ILE A 242 28.58 6.38 20.42
N GLU A 243 28.02 5.20 20.68
CA GLU A 243 27.64 4.77 22.04
C GLU A 243 28.84 4.69 23.00
N GLY A 244 30.02 4.34 22.48
CA GLY A 244 31.23 4.23 23.27
C GLY A 244 32.05 5.53 23.36
N ILE A 245 31.62 6.64 22.76
CA ILE A 245 32.47 7.85 22.63
C ILE A 245 32.70 8.56 23.97
N GLU A 246 31.68 8.62 24.81
CA GLU A 246 31.71 9.19 26.17
C GLU A 246 32.71 8.47 27.08
N ASN A 247 32.89 7.16 26.86
CA ASN A 247 33.78 6.31 27.67
C ASN A 247 35.28 6.56 27.40
N LEU A 248 35.63 7.40 26.42
CA LEU A 248 37.01 7.72 26.09
C LEU A 248 37.54 8.83 27.01
N LYS A 249 38.66 8.54 27.70
CA LYS A 249 39.29 9.48 28.66
C LYS A 249 40.04 10.65 28.02
N SER A 250 40.37 10.58 26.74
CA SER A 250 41.23 11.55 26.05
C SER A 250 40.49 12.24 24.91
N GLU A 251 40.58 13.57 24.83
CA GLU A 251 40.02 14.37 23.75
C GLU A 251 40.63 14.02 22.38
N THR A 252 41.92 13.65 22.32
CA THR A 252 42.52 13.19 21.06
C THR A 252 41.94 11.85 20.60
N ALA A 253 41.60 10.95 21.53
CA ALA A 253 40.93 9.69 21.20
C ALA A 253 39.48 9.92 20.76
N LYS A 254 38.76 10.84 21.42
CA LYS A 254 37.40 11.25 21.02
C LYS A 254 37.41 11.85 19.61
N LYS A 255 38.33 12.76 19.30
CA LYS A 255 38.47 13.37 17.96
C LYS A 255 38.67 12.32 16.86
N LYS A 256 39.65 11.41 17.02
CA LYS A 256 39.89 10.33 16.06
C LYS A 256 38.66 9.43 15.88
N ARG A 257 37.92 9.17 16.95
CA ARG A 257 36.69 8.39 16.87
C ARG A 257 35.59 9.15 16.12
N LYS A 258 35.42 10.46 16.35
CA LYS A 258 34.49 11.31 15.57
C LYS A 258 34.81 11.26 14.07
N GLU A 259 36.09 11.41 13.70
CA GLU A 259 36.52 11.31 12.29
C GLU A 259 36.16 9.94 11.68
N LYS A 260 36.40 8.84 12.41
CA LYS A 260 36.01 7.50 11.96
C LYS A 260 34.49 7.36 11.81
N ILE A 261 33.71 7.88 12.76
CA ILE A 261 32.24 7.84 12.68
C ILE A 261 31.77 8.59 11.43
N VAL A 262 32.25 9.82 11.21
CA VAL A 262 31.90 10.62 10.03
C VAL A 262 32.23 9.87 8.73
N LEU A 263 33.40 9.24 8.65
CA LEU A 263 33.78 8.44 7.48
C LEU A 263 32.78 7.29 7.23
N LEU A 264 32.43 6.53 8.27
CA LEU A 264 31.49 5.41 8.15
C LEU A 264 30.08 5.87 7.76
N LEU A 265 29.60 6.97 8.36
CA LEU A 265 28.30 7.56 8.04
C LEU A 265 28.26 8.10 6.61
N ASN A 266 29.34 8.73 6.13
CA ASN A 266 29.43 9.18 4.74
C ASN A 266 29.44 8.02 3.75
N GLN A 267 30.15 6.93 4.06
CA GLN A 267 30.14 5.71 3.25
C GLN A 267 28.75 5.06 3.21
N ALA A 268 28.05 5.03 4.35
CA ALA A 268 26.67 4.54 4.42
C ALA A 268 25.72 5.45 3.62
N ASN A 269 25.79 6.77 3.80
CA ASN A 269 24.98 7.76 3.07
C ASN A 269 25.17 7.67 1.55
N ALA A 270 26.40 7.40 1.08
CA ALA A 270 26.67 7.18 -0.32
C ALA A 270 25.86 6.00 -0.89
N LEU A 271 25.73 4.91 -0.12
CA LEU A 271 24.91 3.75 -0.48
C LEU A 271 23.42 4.03 -0.35
N TYR A 272 22.95 4.51 0.80
CA TYR A 272 21.55 4.88 1.03
C TYR A 272 21.46 5.96 2.12
N PRO A 273 20.69 7.04 1.95
CA PRO A 273 20.63 8.12 2.93
C PRO A 273 20.18 7.66 4.32
N LEU A 274 20.87 8.14 5.36
CA LEU A 274 20.59 7.87 6.78
C LEU A 274 19.54 8.81 7.40
N ASN A 275 18.91 9.68 6.58
CA ASN A 275 18.14 10.86 7.00
C ASN A 275 16.91 10.60 7.89
N ASP A 276 16.51 9.36 8.10
CA ASP A 276 15.32 9.01 8.89
C ASP A 276 15.64 8.59 10.35
N GLU A 277 16.92 8.60 10.75
CA GLU A 277 17.36 8.12 12.06
C GLU A 277 17.78 9.24 13.02
N LYS A 278 16.86 9.61 13.92
CA LYS A 278 17.02 10.71 14.90
C LYS A 278 18.39 10.77 15.59
N ARG A 279 18.95 9.63 16.00
CA ARG A 279 20.21 9.56 16.77
C ARG A 279 21.46 9.79 15.91
N ILE A 280 21.41 9.36 14.64
CA ILE A 280 22.50 9.60 13.67
C ILE A 280 22.43 11.04 13.16
N HIS A 281 21.21 11.54 12.95
CA HIS A 281 20.99 12.92 12.54
C HIS A 281 21.47 13.91 13.61
N GLY A 282 21.12 13.71 14.88
CA GLY A 282 21.59 14.57 15.97
C GLY A 282 23.12 14.60 16.11
N PHE A 283 23.80 13.46 15.93
CA PHE A 283 25.27 13.43 15.96
C PHE A 283 25.91 14.16 14.76
N LEU A 284 25.27 14.13 13.58
CA LEU A 284 25.75 14.86 12.40
C LEU A 284 25.55 16.38 12.56
N GLU A 285 24.45 16.80 13.18
CA GLU A 285 24.19 18.21 13.52
C GLU A 285 25.16 18.76 14.59
N GLU A 286 25.54 17.94 15.57
CA GLU A 286 26.52 18.33 16.62
C GLU A 286 27.96 18.51 16.11
N ILE A 287 28.25 18.09 14.89
CA ILE A 287 29.60 18.14 14.29
C ILE A 287 29.72 19.24 13.23
N GLN A 288 28.60 19.81 12.76
CA GLN A 288 28.57 20.97 11.87
C GLN A 288 28.67 22.28 12.66
#